data_AF-A0A151QPR2-F1
#
_entry.id   AF-A0A151QPR2-F1
#
_cell.length_a   1.000
_cell.length_b   1.000
_cell.length_c   1.000
_cell.angle_alpha   90.00
_cell.angle_beta   90.00
_cell.angle_gamma   90.00
#
_symmetry.space_group_name_H-M   'P 1'
#
loop_
_entity.id
_entity.type
_entity.pdbx_description
1 polymer ?
#
loop_
_entity_poly.entity_id
_entity_poly.type
_entity_poly.pdbx_seq_one_letter_code
_entity_poly.pdbx_strand_id
1 'polypeptide(L)' 'MGSVLEVVLVTGLDFQFMFNETIRVLQEEGSDVVNASYTVIENEVFHTIHCRVGESGNATLRISEKLKKFLYH' A
#
# COMPACT_ATOMS: atom_id res chain seq x y z
N MET A 1 12.37 -7.71 15.71
CA MET A 1 12.90 -7.32 14.38
C MET A 1 11.68 -7.13 13.47
N GLY A 2 11.42 -5.92 12.96
CA GLY A 2 10.17 -5.67 12.21
C GLY A 2 10.05 -6.51 10.93
N SER A 3 8.83 -6.91 10.59
CA SER A 3 8.55 -7.65 9.35
C SER A 3 8.45 -6.68 8.17
N VAL A 4 8.89 -7.12 6.99
CA VAL A 4 8.75 -6.36 5.75
C VAL A 4 7.44 -6.76 5.06
N LEU A 5 6.64 -5.77 4.70
CA LEU A 5 5.41 -5.91 3.93
C LEU A 5 5.59 -5.20 2.59
N GLU A 6 5.30 -5.91 1.50
CA GLU A 6 5.20 -5.36 0.16
C GLU A 6 3.73 -5.23 -0.24
N VAL A 7 3.33 -4.03 -0.64
CA VAL A 7 2.01 -3.74 -1.17
C VAL A 7 2.15 -3.40 -2.64
N VAL A 8 1.46 -4.17 -3.48
CA VAL A 8 1.35 -3.90 -4.93
C VAL A 8 -0.08 -3.48 -5.24
N LEU A 9 -0.21 -2.29 -5.82
CA LEU A 9 -1.48 -1.73 -6.27
C LEU A 9 -1.39 -1.50 -7.78
N VAL A 10 -2.41 -1.92 -8.53
CA VAL A 10 -2.52 -1.67 -9.97
C VAL A 10 -3.70 -0.74 -10.20
N THR A 11 -3.47 0.35 -10.92
CA THR A 11 -4.49 1.37 -11.21
C THR A 11 -4.47 1.81 -12.67
N GLY A 12 -5.53 2.42 -13.17
CA GLY A 12 -5.46 3.20 -14.41
C GLY A 12 -4.72 4.54 -14.21
N LEU A 13 -4.42 5.24 -15.30
CA LEU A 13 -3.78 6.57 -15.28
C LEU A 13 -4.57 7.60 -14.46
N ASP A 14 -5.90 7.55 -14.51
CA ASP A 14 -6.78 8.50 -13.81
C ASP A 14 -6.83 8.31 -12.29
N PHE A 15 -6.26 7.21 -11.79
CA PHE A 15 -6.35 6.77 -10.40
C PHE A 15 -5.02 6.89 -9.64
N GLN A 16 -4.11 7.75 -10.13
CA GLN A 16 -2.80 7.96 -9.49
C GLN A 16 -2.92 8.46 -8.03
N PHE A 17 -4.04 9.10 -7.67
CA PHE A 17 -4.33 9.52 -6.29
C PHE A 17 -4.39 8.34 -5.30
N MET A 18 -4.74 7.14 -5.77
CA MET A 18 -4.82 5.92 -4.96
C MET A 18 -3.46 5.55 -4.35
N PHE A 19 -2.35 5.93 -5.00
CA PHE A 19 -1.01 5.72 -4.48
C PHE A 19 -0.77 6.45 -3.16
N ASN A 20 -1.08 7.75 -3.14
CA ASN A 20 -0.91 8.59 -1.95
C ASN A 20 -1.87 8.18 -0.84
N GLU A 21 -3.10 7.77 -1.18
CA GLU A 21 -4.07 7.23 -0.23
C GLU A 21 -3.59 5.91 0.40
N THR A 22 -3.03 5.01 -0.41
CA THR A 22 -2.46 3.74 0.08
C THR A 22 -1.32 3.99 1.05
N ILE A 23 -0.41 4.92 0.73
CA ILE A 23 0.69 5.32 1.62
C ILE A 23 0.16 5.89 2.95
N ARG A 24 -0.83 6.78 2.90
CA ARG A 24 -1.46 7.35 4.10
C ARG A 24 -2.08 6.26 4.97
N VAL A 25 -2.85 5.34 4.40
CA VAL A 25 -3.47 4.22 5.14
C VAL A 25 -2.41 3.36 5.85
N LEU A 26 -1.29 3.08 5.17
CA LEU A 26 -0.19 2.32 5.76
C LEU A 26 0.44 3.05 6.95
N GLN A 27 0.67 4.36 6.82
CA GLN A 27 1.22 5.20 7.89
C GLN A 27 0.26 5.34 9.08
N GLU A 28 -1.05 5.50 8.82
CA GLU A 28 -2.09 5.55 9.87
C GLU A 28 -2.15 4.27 10.70
N GLU A 29 -1.88 3.12 10.09
CA GLU A 29 -1.79 1.83 10.81
C GLU A 29 -0.44 1.64 11.54
N GLY A 30 0.44 2.64 11.52
CA GLY A 30 1.74 2.59 12.19
C GLY A 30 2.80 1.83 11.40
N SER A 31 2.62 1.67 10.08
CA SER A 31 3.64 1.08 9.20
C SER A 31 4.64 2.15 8.78
N ASP A 32 5.92 1.81 8.83
CA ASP A 32 6.99 2.69 8.38
C ASP A 32 7.27 2.44 6.89
N VAL A 33 6.94 3.41 6.04
CA VAL A 33 7.14 3.27 4.58
C VAL A 33 8.60 3.52 4.25
N VAL A 34 9.29 2.47 3.82
CA VAL A 34 10.75 2.48 3.55
C VAL A 34 11.03 2.87 2.11
N ASN A 35 10.20 2.38 1.17
CA ASN A 35 10.32 2.68 -0.24
C ASN A 35 8.95 2.69 -0.90
N ALA A 36 8.76 3.58 -1.86
CA ALA A 36 7.56 3.64 -2.67
C ALA A 36 7.95 4.03 -4.09
N SER A 37 7.53 3.24 -5.06
CA SER A 37 7.85 3.42 -6.48
C SER A 37 6.64 3.08 -7.33
N TYR A 38 6.58 3.63 -8.54
CA TYR A 38 5.57 3.24 -9.52
C TYR A 38 6.20 3.06 -10.90
N THR A 39 5.58 2.22 -11.71
CA THR A 39 5.91 2.04 -13.13
C THR A 39 4.63 2.08 -13.93
N VAL A 40 4.67 2.75 -15.09
CA VAL A 40 3.54 2.79 -16.03
C VAL A 40 3.81 1.78 -17.14
N ILE A 41 2.85 0.89 -17.38
CA ILE A 41 2.88 -0.08 -18.47
C ILE A 41 1.61 0.14 -19.28
N GLU A 42 1.78 0.60 -20.52
CA GLU A 42 0.68 1.00 -21.40
C GLU A 42 -0.25 2.03 -20.74
N ASN A 43 -1.43 1.60 -20.29
CA ASN A 43 -2.44 2.45 -19.67
C ASN A 43 -2.69 2.11 -18.19
N GLU A 44 -1.83 1.28 -17.61
CA GLU A 44 -1.86 0.86 -16.21
C GLU A 44 -0.65 1.37 -15.45
N VAL A 45 -0.85 1.63 -14.17
CA VAL A 45 0.19 2.08 -13.23
C VAL A 45 0.33 1.03 -12.13
N PHE A 46 1.52 0.46 -12.04
CA PHE A 46 1.93 -0.49 -11.03
C PHE A 46 2.64 0.25 -9.93
N HIS A 47 2.02 0.33 -8.76
CA HIS A 47 2.57 0.94 -7.57
C HIS A 47 3.11 -0.14 -6.65
N THR A 48 4.36 0.01 -6.22
CA THR A 48 5.03 -0.89 -5.28
C THR A 48 5.44 -0.10 -4.04
N ILE A 49 4.96 -0.52 -2.88
CA ILE A 49 5.25 0.13 -1.60
C ILE A 49 5.84 -0.92 -0.65
N HIS A 50 7.06 -0.67 -0.18
CA HIS A 50 7.72 -1.45 0.85
C HIS A 50 7.61 -0.74 2.18
N CYS A 51 7.04 -1.42 3.17
CA CYS A 51 6.89 -0.89 4.51
C CYS A 51 7.34 -1.90 5.57
N ARG A 52 7.77 -1.39 6.71
CA ARG A 52 8.07 -2.18 7.90
C ARG A 52 6.88 -2.10 8.84
N VAL A 53 6.40 -3.28 9.22
CA VAL A 53 5.32 -3.44 10.20
C VAL A 53 5.87 -4.03 11.50
N GLY A 54 5.30 -3.62 12.63
CA GLY A 54 5.61 -4.23 13.91
C GLY A 54 5.20 -5.71 13.95
N GLU A 55 5.84 -6.51 14.80
CA GLU A 55 5.60 -7.97 14.98
C GLU A 55 4.19 -8.32 15.51
N SER A 56 3.23 -7.40 15.51
CA SER A 56 1.86 -7.77 15.83
C SER A 56 1.32 -8.64 14.71
N GLY A 57 1.01 -9.91 14.99
CA GLY A 57 0.54 -10.90 14.02
C GLY A 57 -0.76 -10.53 13.29
N ASN A 58 -1.37 -9.38 13.63
CA ASN A 58 -2.59 -8.86 13.04
C ASN A 58 -2.36 -7.61 12.15
N ALA A 59 -1.14 -7.05 12.08
CA ALA A 59 -0.87 -5.83 11.32
C ALA A 59 -1.17 -6.00 9.83
N THR A 60 -0.71 -7.10 9.23
CA THR A 60 -0.94 -7.40 7.81
C THR A 60 -2.42 -7.61 7.49
N LEU A 61 -3.17 -8.28 8.37
CA LEU A 61 -4.61 -8.48 8.21
C LEU A 61 -5.37 -7.15 8.25
N ARG A 62 -5.10 -6.29 9.25
CA ARG A 62 -5.73 -4.96 9.40
C ARG A 62 -5.45 -4.06 8.20
N ILE A 63 -4.20 -4.03 7.74
CA ILE A 63 -3.80 -3.30 6.52
C ILE A 63 -4.56 -3.84 5.32
N SER A 64 -4.63 -5.17 5.14
CA SER A 64 -5.34 -5.77 4.01
C SER A 64 -6.85 -5.46 4.01
N GLU A 65 -7.49 -5.44 5.19
CA GLU A 65 -8.90 -5.11 5.32
C GLU A 65 -9.18 -3.65 5.02
N LYS A 66 -8.33 -2.72 5.49
CA LYS A 66 -8.45 -1.30 5.16
C LYS A 66 -8.25 -1.03 3.68
N LEU A 67 -7.23 -1.63 3.06
CA LEU A 67 -7.00 -1.48 1.63
C LEU A 67 -8.15 -2.03 0.79
N LYS A 68 -8.73 -3.18 1.17
CA LYS A 68 -9.94 -3.70 0.52
C LYS A 68 -11.10 -2.72 0.64
N LYS A 69 -11.38 -2.17 1.82
CA LYS A 69 -12.46 -1.17 1.99
C LYS A 69 -12.27 0.06 1.11
N PHE A 70 -11.03 0.47 0.89
CA PHE A 70 -10.69 1.63 0.07
C PHE A 70 -10.93 1.38 -1.44
N LEU A 71 -10.71 0.15 -1.92
CA LEU A 71 -10.87 -0.21 -3.33
C LEU A 71 -12.32 -0.48 -3.77
N TYR A 72 -13.21 -0.79 -2.83
CA TYR A 72 -14.61 -1.12 -3.09
C TYR A 72 -15.59 0.00 -2.70
N HIS A 73 -15.13 1.24 -2.55
CA HIS A 73 -16.00 2.39 -2.34
C HIS A 73 -16.46 3.01 -3.67
#